data_AF-A0A1B6KWX2-F1
#
_entry.id   AF-A0A1B6KWX2-F1
#
_cell.length_a   1.000
_cell.length_b   1.000
_cell.length_c   1.000
_cell.angle_alpha   90.00
_cell.angle_beta   90.00
_cell.angle_gamma   90.00
#
_symmetry.space_group_name_H-M   'P 1'
#
loop_
_entity.id
_entity.type
_entity.pdbx_description
1 polymer ?
#
loop_
_entity_poly.entity_id
_entity_poly.type
_entity_poly.pdbx_seq_one_letter_code
_entity_poly.pdbx_strand_id
1 'polypeptide(L)'
;VFSLELERKQGNQWVPHDVDDVQLEFVRIDPFVRARMVRKAPGKYETVFKIPDVYGVYQFKVNYHRMGFTALYNSTQVSVRPLEHTQYERFIASAYPYYASAFSMMGGVFLFSIVFLHYKDDVKTKSE
;
A
#
# COMPACT_ATOMS: atom_id res chain seq x y z
N VAL A 1 -10.95 -3.61 2.22
CA VAL A 1 -12.42 -3.77 2.27
C VAL A 1 -12.82 -3.89 3.73
N PHE A 2 -13.82 -3.15 4.17
CA PHE A 2 -14.39 -3.29 5.52
C PHE A 2 -15.86 -3.69 5.41
N SER A 3 -16.28 -4.70 6.15
CA SER A 3 -17.65 -5.21 6.17
C SER A 3 -18.23 -5.19 7.58
N LEU A 4 -19.54 -4.97 7.66
CA LEU A 4 -20.29 -4.94 8.91
C LEU A 4 -21.68 -5.53 8.69
N GLU A 5 -22.20 -6.22 9.70
CA GLU A 5 -23.57 -6.69 9.73
C GLU A 5 -24.36 -5.93 10.81
N LEU A 6 -25.55 -5.44 10.45
CA LEU A 6 -26.45 -4.73 11.34
C LEU A 6 -27.80 -5.42 11.36
N GLU A 7 -28.25 -5.72 12.57
CA GLU A 7 -29.54 -6.35 12.84
C GLU A 7 -30.32 -5.52 13.84
N ARG A 8 -31.66 -5.62 13.75
CA ARG A 8 -32.58 -5.02 14.72
C ARG A 8 -33.50 -6.10 15.28
N LYS A 9 -33.86 -5.98 16.55
CA LYS A 9 -34.83 -6.87 17.17
C LYS A 9 -36.25 -6.41 16.84
N GLN A 10 -37.06 -7.28 16.24
CA GLN A 10 -38.50 -7.09 16.05
C GLN A 10 -39.25 -8.22 16.77
N GLY A 11 -39.94 -7.88 17.85
CA GLY A 11 -40.56 -8.88 18.73
C GLY A 11 -39.53 -9.86 19.26
N ASN A 12 -39.66 -11.15 18.90
CA ASN A 12 -38.78 -12.21 19.35
C ASN A 12 -37.72 -12.66 18.32
N GLN A 13 -37.62 -11.97 17.18
CA GLN A 13 -36.69 -12.31 16.10
C GLN A 13 -35.73 -11.15 15.80
N TRP A 14 -34.50 -11.50 15.43
CA TRP A 14 -33.53 -10.56 14.86
C TRP A 14 -33.73 -10.52 13.35
N VAL A 15 -33.87 -9.32 12.81
CA VAL A 15 -34.05 -9.09 11.39
C VAL A 15 -33.04 -8.07 10.89
N PRO A 16 -32.64 -8.14 9.61
CA PRO A 16 -31.71 -7.19 9.03
C PRO A 16 -32.13 -5.72 9.23
N HIS A 17 -31.18 -4.86 9.61
CA HIS A 17 -31.39 -3.43 9.68
C HIS A 17 -30.93 -2.77 8.38
N ASP A 18 -31.85 -2.70 7.42
CA ASP A 18 -31.62 -2.09 6.10
C ASP A 18 -31.88 -0.58 6.16
N VAL A 19 -30.79 0.18 6.17
CA VAL A 19 -30.72 1.63 6.11
C VAL A 19 -29.63 2.01 5.13
N ASP A 20 -29.64 3.25 4.64
CA ASP A 20 -28.63 3.66 3.67
C ASP A 20 -27.59 4.59 4.29
N ASP A 21 -27.74 5.09 5.51
CA ASP A 21 -26.97 6.20 6.08
C ASP A 21 -25.84 5.78 7.05
N VAL A 22 -25.46 4.51 7.01
CA VAL A 22 -24.32 3.98 7.79
C VAL A 22 -23.02 4.57 7.25
N GLN A 23 -22.17 5.06 8.16
CA GLN A 23 -20.89 5.68 7.82
C GLN A 23 -19.74 4.95 8.51
N LEU A 24 -18.67 4.73 7.75
CA LEU A 24 -17.39 4.27 8.20
C LEU A 24 -16.42 5.45 8.27
N GLU A 25 -15.72 5.56 9.40
CA GLU A 25 -14.62 6.49 9.57
C GLU A 25 -13.31 5.72 9.73
N PHE A 26 -12.27 6.15 9.03
CA PHE A 26 -10.91 5.67 9.20
C PHE A 26 -10.10 6.74 9.92
N VAL A 27 -9.79 6.49 11.20
CA VAL A 27 -9.39 7.53 12.16
C VAL A 27 -8.05 7.18 12.79
N ARG A 28 -7.22 8.19 13.07
CA ARG A 28 -6.07 8.07 13.98
C ARG A 28 -6.27 8.97 15.20
N ILE A 29 -5.94 10.25 15.04
CA ILE A 29 -6.31 11.34 15.96
C ILE A 29 -7.59 11.96 15.39
N ASP A 30 -7.51 12.40 14.13
CA ASP A 30 -8.63 12.92 13.35
C ASP A 30 -9.08 11.91 12.28
N PRO A 31 -10.32 12.02 11.76
CA PRO A 31 -10.81 11.18 10.68
C PRO A 31 -10.13 11.54 9.35
N PHE A 32 -9.38 10.61 8.77
CA PHE A 32 -8.73 10.77 7.47
C PHE A 32 -9.68 10.47 6.32
N VAL A 33 -10.53 9.45 6.49
CA VAL A 33 -11.53 9.06 5.50
C VAL A 33 -12.87 8.91 6.22
N ARG A 34 -13.90 9.53 5.66
CA ARG A 34 -15.30 9.28 6.03
C ARG A 34 -16.04 8.84 4.78
N ALA A 35 -16.56 7.63 4.80
CA ALA A 35 -17.23 7.04 3.65
C ALA A 35 -18.55 6.40 4.08
N ARG A 36 -19.59 6.60 3.25
CA ARG A 36 -20.87 5.92 3.41
C ARG A 36 -20.70 4.44 3.06
N MET A 37 -21.26 3.55 3.88
CA MET A 37 -21.23 2.12 3.61
C MET A 37 -22.33 1.73 2.62
N VAL A 38 -22.01 0.85 1.67
CA VAL A 38 -22.95 0.38 0.66
C VAL A 38 -23.52 -0.96 1.10
N ARG A 39 -24.85 -1.09 1.10
CA ARG A 39 -25.52 -2.35 1.36
C ARG A 39 -25.27 -3.34 0.22
N LYS A 40 -24.74 -4.52 0.54
CA LYS A 40 -24.48 -5.60 -0.43
C LYS A 40 -25.50 -6.74 -0.36
N ALA A 41 -25.98 -7.02 0.84
CA ALA A 41 -27.06 -7.97 1.11
C ALA A 41 -27.90 -7.42 2.28
N PRO A 42 -29.09 -7.97 2.56
CA PRO A 42 -29.88 -7.55 3.71
C PRO A 42 -29.03 -7.58 4.99
N GLY A 43 -28.93 -6.43 5.67
CA GLY A 43 -28.17 -6.26 6.90
C GLY A 43 -26.65 -6.19 6.73
N LYS A 44 -26.11 -6.44 5.54
CA LYS A 44 -24.66 -6.47 5.28
C LYS A 44 -24.19 -5.24 4.51
N TYR A 45 -23.25 -4.55 5.10
CA TYR A 45 -22.67 -3.31 4.61
C TYR A 45 -21.19 -3.51 4.27
N GLU A 46 -20.76 -2.91 3.18
CA GLU A 46 -19.37 -2.97 2.73
C GLU A 46 -18.89 -1.60 2.24
N THR A 47 -17.64 -1.27 2.56
CA THR A 47 -16.94 -0.12 2.01
C THR A 47 -15.56 -0.53 1.50
N VAL A 48 -15.23 -0.04 0.30
CA VAL A 48 -13.91 -0.16 -0.31
C VAL A 48 -13.34 1.24 -0.49
N PHE A 49 -12.15 1.48 0.05
CA PHE A 49 -11.46 2.76 -0.07
C PHE A 49 -9.94 2.54 -0.05
N LYS A 50 -9.19 3.52 -0.55
CA LYS A 50 -7.73 3.55 -0.50
C LYS A 50 -7.27 4.16 0.82
N ILE A 51 -6.37 3.49 1.52
CA ILE A 51 -5.76 3.97 2.76
C ILE A 51 -4.89 5.21 2.47
N PRO A 52 -4.84 6.22 3.35
CA PRO A 52 -3.97 7.39 3.19
C PRO A 52 -2.47 7.02 3.25
N ASP A 53 -1.63 7.90 2.70
CA ASP A 53 -0.18 7.68 2.62
C ASP A 53 0.55 7.83 3.98
N VAL A 54 -0.17 8.29 5.02
CA VAL A 54 0.40 8.47 6.37
C VAL A 54 0.34 7.14 7.12
N TYR A 55 1.49 6.61 7.53
CA TYR A 55 1.59 5.39 8.33
C TYR A 55 1.21 5.63 9.81
N GLY A 56 0.94 4.53 10.52
CA GLY A 56 0.63 4.55 11.95
C GLY A 56 -0.48 3.59 12.34
N VAL A 57 -0.97 3.75 13.57
CA VAL A 57 -2.08 2.96 14.10
C VAL A 57 -3.38 3.69 13.85
N TYR A 58 -4.28 3.07 13.09
CA TYR A 58 -5.59 3.58 12.75
C TYR A 58 -6.70 2.76 13.40
N GLN A 59 -7.91 3.28 13.34
CA GLN A 59 -9.13 2.63 13.79
C GLN A 59 -10.20 2.77 12.72
N PHE A 60 -10.80 1.66 12.33
CA PHE A 60 -12.10 1.65 11.66
C PHE A 60 -13.16 1.93 12.72
N LYS A 61 -13.85 3.05 12.61
CA LYS A 61 -14.92 3.44 13.53
C LYS A 61 -16.25 3.49 12.79
N VAL A 62 -17.24 2.83 13.35
CA VAL A 62 -18.64 2.95 12.95
C VAL A 62 -19.42 3.42 14.17
N ASN A 63 -19.91 4.65 14.11
CA ASN A 63 -20.77 5.23 15.14
C ASN A 63 -22.14 5.50 14.53
N TYR A 64 -23.13 4.71 14.93
CA TYR A 64 -24.51 4.84 14.47
C TYR A 64 -25.37 5.30 15.63
N HIS A 65 -25.57 6.62 15.70
CA HIS A 65 -26.41 7.28 16.69
C HIS A 65 -27.61 7.93 16.00
N ARG A 66 -28.80 7.38 16.21
CA ARG A 66 -30.07 7.85 15.63
C ARG A 66 -31.15 7.88 16.70
N MET A 67 -32.00 8.91 16.65
CA MET A 67 -33.14 9.03 17.57
C MET A 67 -34.07 7.82 17.42
N GLY A 68 -34.48 7.23 18.54
CA GLY A 68 -35.35 6.05 18.56
C GLY A 68 -34.64 4.72 18.30
N PHE A 69 -33.31 4.71 18.11
CA PHE A 69 -32.51 3.49 17.97
C PHE A 69 -31.43 3.38 19.06
N THR A 70 -30.96 2.15 19.31
CA THR A 70 -29.80 1.92 20.17
C THR A 70 -28.55 2.52 19.53
N ALA A 71 -27.77 3.27 20.30
CA ALA A 71 -26.50 3.80 19.86
C ALA A 71 -25.51 2.64 19.67
N LEU A 72 -25.01 2.47 18.44
CA LEU A 72 -24.01 1.46 18.12
C LEU A 72 -22.65 2.12 17.94
N TYR A 73 -21.64 1.61 18.64
CA TYR A 73 -20.26 2.02 18.49
C TYR A 73 -19.40 0.78 18.31
N ASN A 74 -18.73 0.68 17.17
CA ASN A 74 -17.75 -0.36 16.89
C ASN A 74 -16.44 0.29 16.44
N SER A 75 -15.32 -0.16 17.02
CA SER A 75 -13.98 0.36 16.74
C SER A 75 -12.99 -0.78 16.60
N THR A 76 -12.45 -0.97 15.41
CA THR A 76 -11.42 -1.99 15.13
C THR A 76 -10.09 -1.32 14.85
N GLN A 77 -9.09 -1.58 15.71
CA GLN A 77 -7.75 -1.03 15.55
C GLN A 77 -6.95 -1.83 14.52
N VAL A 78 -6.22 -1.12 13.65
CA VAL A 78 -5.34 -1.70 12.63
C VAL A 78 -4.06 -0.89 12.49
N SER A 79 -2.96 -1.54 12.14
CA SER A 79 -1.69 -0.86 11.86
C SER A 79 -1.48 -0.74 10.34
N VAL A 80 -1.20 0.49 9.91
CA VAL A 80 -0.78 0.80 8.53
C VAL A 80 0.74 0.92 8.56
N ARG A 81 1.42 -0.04 7.95
CA ARG A 81 2.88 -0.06 7.80
C ARG A 81 3.31 0.60 6.48
N PRO A 82 4.49 1.23 6.44
CA PRO A 82 5.08 1.68 5.18
C PRO A 82 5.47 0.47 4.29
N LEU A 83 5.83 0.78 3.05
CA LEU A 83 6.36 -0.21 2.11
C LEU A 83 7.71 -0.75 2.59
N GLU A 84 7.87 -2.06 2.48
CA GLU A 84 9.15 -2.74 2.68
C GLU A 84 10.09 -2.48 1.49
N HIS A 85 11.40 -2.65 1.70
CA HIS A 85 12.41 -2.44 0.65
C HIS A 85 12.19 -3.31 -0.60
N THR A 86 11.50 -4.45 -0.47
CA THR A 86 11.18 -5.38 -1.57
C THR A 86 9.96 -4.96 -2.39
N GLN A 87 9.15 -4.02 -1.87
CA GLN A 87 7.87 -3.63 -2.44
C GLN A 87 7.96 -2.39 -3.34
N TYR A 88 9.11 -1.73 -3.38
CA TYR A 88 9.36 -0.64 -4.31
C TYR A 88 9.45 -1.16 -5.75
N GLU A 89 9.03 -0.32 -6.70
CA GLU A 89 9.19 -0.59 -8.11
C GLU A 89 10.68 -0.76 -8.49
N ARG A 90 10.97 -1.76 -9.32
CA ARG A 90 12.30 -2.07 -9.81
C ARG A 90 12.32 -1.99 -11.32
N PHE A 91 13.48 -1.68 -11.90
CA PHE A 91 13.67 -1.56 -13.34
C PHE A 91 12.81 -0.46 -13.97
N ILE A 92 12.88 0.73 -13.39
CA ILE A 92 12.16 1.91 -13.87
C ILE A 92 12.76 2.32 -15.21
N ALA A 93 11.92 2.56 -16.22
CA ALA A 93 12.37 2.89 -17.57
C ALA A 93 13.25 4.16 -17.61
N SER A 94 12.92 5.16 -16.78
CA SER A 94 13.72 6.39 -16.64
C SER A 94 15.13 6.13 -16.08
N ALA A 95 15.37 4.98 -15.45
CA ALA A 95 16.65 4.63 -14.86
C ALA A 95 17.53 3.73 -15.76
N TYR A 96 17.08 3.38 -16.97
CA TYR A 96 17.88 2.57 -17.91
C TYR A 96 19.28 3.12 -18.21
N PRO A 97 19.51 4.44 -18.36
CA PRO A 97 20.86 4.97 -18.55
C PRO A 97 21.82 4.60 -17.40
N TYR A 98 21.34 4.60 -16.16
CA TYR A 98 22.16 4.24 -15.00
C TYR A 98 22.46 2.74 -14.96
N TYR A 99 21.48 1.90 -15.27
CA TYR A 99 21.70 0.44 -15.34
C TYR A 99 22.71 0.10 -16.44
N ALA A 100 22.57 0.68 -17.63
CA ALA A 100 23.50 0.47 -18.75
C ALA A 100 24.91 0.95 -18.41
N SER A 101 25.04 2.11 -17.76
CA SER A 101 26.33 2.67 -17.33
C SER A 101 27.09 1.72 -16.39
N ALA A 102 26.42 1.18 -15.37
CA ALA A 102 27.03 0.24 -14.43
C ALA A 102 27.59 -1.01 -15.15
N PHE A 103 26.80 -1.63 -16.03
CA PHE A 103 27.25 -2.78 -16.81
C PHE A 103 28.34 -2.43 -17.83
N SER A 104 28.29 -1.24 -18.43
CA SER A 104 29.33 -0.74 -19.32
C SER A 104 30.67 -0.61 -18.61
N MET A 105 30.69 -0.08 -17.37
CA MET A 105 31.91 0.04 -16.57
C MET A 105 32.48 -1.33 -16.19
N MET A 106 31.62 -2.28 -15.79
CA MET A 106 32.05 -3.66 -15.50
C MET A 106 32.69 -4.32 -16.74
N GLY A 107 32.06 -4.20 -17.90
CA GLY A 107 32.60 -4.70 -19.17
C GLY A 107 33.91 -4.02 -19.57
N GLY A 108 34.00 -2.70 -19.37
CA GLY A 108 35.20 -1.91 -19.65
C GLY A 108 36.40 -2.35 -18.81
N VAL A 109 36.23 -2.53 -17.50
CA VAL A 109 37.30 -3.02 -16.62
C VAL A 109 37.72 -4.44 -16.99
N PHE A 110 36.76 -5.31 -17.33
CA PHE A 110 37.06 -6.67 -17.74
C PHE A 110 37.91 -6.71 -19.03
N LEU A 111 37.50 -5.97 -20.07
CA LEU A 111 38.26 -5.87 -21.31
C LEU A 111 39.61 -5.19 -21.11
N PHE A 112 39.66 -4.11 -20.33
CA PHE A 112 40.89 -3.42 -19.98
C PHE A 112 41.88 -4.38 -19.30
N SER A 113 41.43 -5.20 -18.35
CA SER A 113 42.29 -6.18 -17.68
C SER A 113 42.91 -7.19 -18.65
N ILE A 114 42.16 -7.67 -19.65
CA ILE A 114 42.68 -8.62 -20.64
C ILE A 114 43.74 -7.96 -21.51
N VAL A 115 43.40 -6.79 -22.07
CA VAL A 115 44.29 -6.05 -22.96
C VAL A 115 45.55 -5.65 -22.22
N PHE A 116 45.42 -5.06 -21.03
CA PHE A 116 46.54 -4.59 -20.23
C PHE A 116 47.50 -5.72 -19.85
N LEU A 117 46.98 -6.89 -19.45
CA LEU A 117 47.83 -8.01 -19.03
C LEU A 117 48.56 -8.69 -20.21
N HIS A 118 47.94 -8.70 -21.40
CA HIS A 118 48.50 -9.32 -22.60
C HIS A 118 49.12 -8.30 -23.58
N TYR A 119 49.26 -7.04 -23.16
CA TYR A 119 49.90 -6.01 -23.94
C TYR A 119 51.41 -6.26 -23.95
N LYS A 120 51.98 -6.36 -25.16
CA LYS A 120 53.43 -6.46 -25.36
C LYS A 120 53.93 -5.09 -25.79
N ASP A 121 54.84 -4.50 -25.01
CA ASP A 121 55.51 -3.27 -25.42
C ASP A 121 56.39 -3.51 -26.65
N ASP A 122 56.30 -2.61 -27.63
CA ASP A 122 57.25 -2.56 -28.74
C ASP A 122 58.62 -2.12 -28.21
N VAL A 123 59.55 -3.08 -28.15
CA VAL A 123 60.95 -2.80 -27.81
C VAL A 123 61.54 -1.97 -28.93
N LYS A 124 61.69 -0.66 -28.74
CA LYS A 124 62.49 0.19 -29.65
C LYS A 124 63.93 -0.35 -29.65
N THR A 125 64.32 -1.02 -30.72
CA THR A 125 65.71 -1.39 -30.97
C THR A 125 66.53 -0.11 -31.01
N LYS A 126 67.41 0.10 -30.01
CA LYS A 126 68.45 1.13 -30.14
C LYS A 126 69.33 0.72 -31.32
N SER A 127 69.23 1.47 -32.42
CA SER A 127 70.24 1.44 -33.47
C SER A 127 71.52 2.05 -32.90
N GLU A 128 72.58 1.26 -32.89
CA GLU A 128 73.96 1.63 -32.55
C GLU A 128 74.47 2.84 -33.35
#